data_AF-A0A969HQD6-F1
#
_entry.id   AF-A0A969HQD6-F1
#
_cell.length_a   1.000
_cell.length_b   1.000
_cell.length_c   1.000
_cell.angle_alpha   90.00
_cell.angle_beta   90.00
_cell.angle_gamma   90.00
#
_symmetry.space_group_name_H-M   'P 1'
#
loop_
_entity.id
_entity.type
_entity.pdbx_description
1 polymer ?
#
loop_
_entity_poly.entity_id
_entity_poly.type
_entity_poly.pdbx_seq_one_letter_code
_entity_poly.pdbx_strand_id
1 'polypeptide(L)'
;MPNHHFFILFLFLFPFWLIAQETPDSAYQETIQQLQIRLIRGEKQALRDLGSLLDEDHVVEIRVNHQSQRNRLGSLVLGLMQSYTLFHPDELVLNDSLSAQAFLQFFYNRQNDLYFHEPTARFLISSPEKQVFGYELKKYRPASTKDEILAYYQRQIQEELALKRYHELDTWIGQLSLLGTDAAYQFLLECIRLSLEPEPALAAQTDWYRSLLLALRHYPRQASLDLLLNMAHNPAFARLDVEAWNTVFGYVTNHQLNLRDKNPS
;
A
#
# COMPACT_ATOMS: atom_id res chain seq x y z
N MET A 1 76.29 15.96 -8.39
CA MET A 1 75.41 15.36 -7.39
C MET A 1 74.06 16.05 -7.50
N PRO A 2 73.02 15.40 -8.07
CA PRO A 2 71.74 16.04 -8.34
C PRO A 2 70.78 15.91 -7.15
N ASN A 3 70.18 17.04 -6.77
CA ASN A 3 69.16 17.15 -5.73
C ASN A 3 67.85 16.51 -6.20
N HIS A 4 67.54 15.31 -5.70
CA HIS A 4 66.25 14.65 -5.87
C HIS A 4 65.41 14.78 -4.60
N HIS A 5 64.91 15.97 -4.27
CA HIS A 5 63.97 16.16 -3.16
C HIS A 5 62.77 17.05 -3.50
N PHE A 6 62.32 17.05 -4.76
CA PHE A 6 61.17 17.88 -5.18
C PHE A 6 60.07 17.10 -5.92
N PHE A 7 59.85 15.83 -5.57
CA PHE A 7 58.84 15.02 -6.26
C PHE A 7 57.99 14.11 -5.36
N ILE A 8 57.77 14.47 -4.10
CA ILE A 8 56.83 13.76 -3.22
C ILE A 8 56.05 14.77 -2.38
N LEU A 9 55.30 15.65 -3.04
CA LEU A 9 54.29 16.47 -2.37
C LEU A 9 53.25 17.04 -3.35
N PHE A 10 52.85 16.24 -4.33
CA PHE A 10 51.74 16.55 -5.24
C PHE A 10 50.79 15.36 -5.40
N LEU A 11 50.54 14.64 -4.30
CA LEU A 11 49.66 13.47 -4.28
C LEU A 11 48.60 13.54 -3.17
N PHE A 12 48.35 14.74 -2.63
CA PHE A 12 47.36 15.00 -1.58
C PHE A 12 46.39 16.16 -1.90
N LEU A 13 46.32 16.58 -3.16
CA LEU A 13 45.40 17.63 -3.62
C LEU A 13 44.50 17.15 -4.78
N PHE A 14 44.14 15.87 -4.80
CA PHE A 14 42.87 15.48 -5.42
C PHE A 14 41.83 15.50 -4.31
N PRO A 15 41.09 16.62 -4.11
CA PRO A 15 39.89 16.52 -3.30
C PRO A 15 39.02 15.49 -4.00
N PHE A 16 38.50 14.57 -3.20
CA PHE A 16 37.39 13.70 -3.53
C PHE A 16 36.27 14.53 -4.19
N TRP A 17 36.31 14.68 -5.51
CA TRP A 17 35.15 14.87 -6.35
C TRP A 17 34.47 13.50 -6.49
N LEU A 18 34.12 12.93 -5.34
CA LEU A 18 33.10 11.90 -5.27
C LEU A 18 31.78 12.67 -5.29
N ILE A 19 31.46 13.22 -6.47
CA ILE A 19 30.08 13.50 -6.79
C ILE A 19 29.42 12.13 -6.71
N ALA A 20 28.59 11.93 -5.69
CA ALA A 20 27.67 10.82 -5.66
C ALA A 20 26.88 10.89 -6.96
N GLN A 21 27.26 10.09 -7.95
CA GLN A 21 26.48 9.94 -9.16
C GLN A 21 25.18 9.30 -8.70
N GLU A 22 24.11 10.09 -8.69
CA GLU A 22 22.75 9.57 -8.57
C GLU A 22 22.62 8.44 -9.59
N THR A 23 22.41 7.24 -9.08
CA THR A 23 22.17 6.10 -9.94
C THR A 23 20.89 6.35 -10.73
N PRO A 24 20.81 6.00 -12.02
CA PRO A 24 19.59 6.18 -12.82
C PRO A 24 18.33 5.67 -12.12
N ASP A 25 18.45 4.58 -11.37
CA ASP A 25 17.36 3.98 -10.60
C ASP A 25 16.80 4.90 -9.50
N SER A 26 17.66 5.60 -8.75
CA SER A 26 17.20 6.52 -7.71
C SER A 26 16.49 7.74 -8.30
N ALA A 27 16.95 8.22 -9.47
CA ALA A 27 16.30 9.33 -10.17
C ALA A 27 14.91 8.94 -10.69
N TYR A 28 14.74 7.73 -11.23
CA TYR A 28 13.42 7.23 -11.65
C TYR A 28 12.47 7.01 -10.48
N GLN A 29 12.95 6.44 -9.37
CA GLN A 29 12.14 6.27 -8.17
C GLN A 29 11.62 7.60 -7.64
N GLU A 30 12.50 8.60 -7.53
CA GLU A 30 12.11 9.93 -7.09
C GLU A 30 11.10 10.57 -8.06
N THR A 31 11.37 10.47 -9.37
CA THR A 31 10.46 10.99 -10.41
C THR A 31 9.08 10.35 -10.30
N ILE A 32 9.00 9.03 -10.17
CA ILE A 32 7.74 8.30 -10.01
C ILE A 32 7.02 8.71 -8.71
N GLN A 33 7.75 8.85 -7.60
CA GLN A 33 7.16 9.26 -6.33
C GLN A 33 6.60 10.69 -6.41
N GLN A 34 7.34 11.62 -7.02
CA GLN A 34 6.88 12.98 -7.25
C GLN A 34 5.63 13.00 -8.15
N LEU A 35 5.61 12.20 -9.23
CA LEU A 35 4.45 12.07 -10.10
C LEU A 35 3.24 11.51 -9.36
N GLN A 36 3.39 10.48 -8.52
CA GLN A 36 2.31 9.95 -7.70
C GLN A 36 1.71 10.99 -6.76
N ILE A 37 2.55 11.76 -6.06
CA ILE A 37 2.08 12.83 -5.16
C ILE A 37 1.25 13.85 -5.95
N ARG A 38 1.69 14.22 -7.16
CA ARG A 38 0.99 15.17 -8.03
C ARG A 38 -0.31 14.58 -8.61
N LEU A 39 -0.35 13.27 -8.91
CA LEU A 39 -1.57 12.56 -9.32
C LEU A 39 -2.63 12.57 -8.22
N ILE A 40 -2.23 12.31 -6.97
CA ILE A 40 -3.13 12.36 -5.79
C ILE A 40 -3.74 13.76 -5.61
N ARG A 41 -2.98 14.80 -5.98
CA ARG A 41 -3.44 16.20 -5.96
C ARG A 41 -4.30 16.58 -7.17
N GLY A 42 -4.52 15.66 -8.11
CA GLY A 42 -5.32 15.90 -9.31
C GLY A 42 -4.62 16.72 -10.40
N GLU A 43 -3.28 16.79 -10.39
CA GLU A 43 -2.53 17.50 -11.42
C GLU A 43 -2.51 16.71 -12.74
N LYS A 44 -3.27 17.15 -13.74
CA LYS A 44 -3.35 16.51 -15.06
C LYS A 44 -1.98 16.35 -15.74
N GLN A 45 -1.08 17.31 -15.54
CA GLN A 45 0.27 17.28 -16.08
C GLN A 45 1.05 16.07 -15.56
N ALA A 46 0.83 15.65 -14.31
CA ALA A 46 1.48 14.45 -13.78
C ALA A 46 1.04 13.18 -14.50
N LEU A 47 -0.23 13.10 -14.92
CA LEU A 47 -0.72 11.96 -15.71
C LEU A 47 -0.11 11.92 -17.12
N ARG A 48 0.06 13.08 -17.75
CA ARG A 48 0.80 13.20 -19.02
C ARG A 48 2.26 12.78 -18.87
N ASP A 49 2.94 13.34 -17.87
CA ASP A 49 4.36 13.09 -17.61
C ASP A 49 4.57 11.60 -17.30
N LEU A 50 3.68 11.00 -16.51
CA LEU A 50 3.67 9.56 -16.24
C LEU A 50 3.53 8.74 -17.54
N GLY A 51 2.55 9.06 -18.39
CA GLY A 51 2.34 8.32 -19.64
C GLY A 51 3.45 8.48 -20.67
N SER A 52 4.29 9.52 -20.58
CA SER A 52 5.47 9.65 -21.43
C SER A 52 6.54 8.58 -21.16
N LEU A 53 6.47 7.92 -20.00
CA LEU A 53 7.39 6.88 -19.56
C LEU A 53 6.94 5.44 -19.92
N LEU A 54 5.82 5.28 -20.66
CA LEU A 54 5.26 3.95 -20.97
C LEU A 54 6.19 3.07 -21.81
N ASP A 55 6.88 3.67 -22.78
CA ASP A 55 7.78 2.96 -23.70
C ASP A 55 9.20 2.81 -23.14
N GLU A 56 9.43 3.23 -21.89
CA GLU A 56 10.74 3.10 -21.24
C GLU A 56 11.01 1.65 -20.81
N ASP A 57 11.99 1.04 -21.48
CA ASP A 57 12.44 -0.34 -21.22
C ASP A 57 13.37 -0.46 -20.00
N HIS A 58 13.62 0.65 -19.29
CA HIS A 58 14.49 0.65 -18.12
C HIS A 58 13.92 -0.23 -17.01
N VAL A 59 14.79 -1.01 -16.35
CA VAL A 59 14.39 -1.85 -15.22
C VAL A 59 14.68 -1.10 -13.94
N VAL A 60 13.63 -0.77 -13.18
CA VAL A 60 13.74 -0.11 -11.89
C VAL A 60 13.66 -1.16 -10.80
N GLU A 61 14.65 -1.15 -9.91
CA GLU A 61 14.63 -1.94 -8.68
C GLU A 61 13.86 -1.16 -7.61
N ILE A 62 12.64 -1.58 -7.28
CA ILE A 62 11.83 -0.99 -6.22
C ILE A 62 12.03 -1.81 -4.95
N ARG A 63 12.28 -1.16 -3.82
CA ARG A 63 12.26 -1.82 -2.52
C ARG A 63 10.86 -1.77 -1.93
N VAL A 64 10.23 -2.93 -1.84
CA VAL A 64 8.93 -3.12 -1.16
C VAL A 64 9.17 -4.11 -0.02
N ASN A 65 8.89 -3.72 1.22
CA ASN A 65 9.00 -4.59 2.41
C ASN A 65 10.35 -5.34 2.52
N HIS A 66 11.48 -4.62 2.34
CA HIS A 66 12.85 -5.16 2.33
C HIS A 66 13.18 -6.16 1.19
N GLN A 67 12.25 -6.41 0.28
CA GLN A 67 12.48 -7.17 -0.94
C GLN A 67 12.68 -6.21 -2.10
N SER A 68 13.75 -6.43 -2.85
CA SER A 68 14.03 -5.66 -4.05
C SER A 68 13.35 -6.35 -5.22
N GLN A 69 12.32 -5.72 -5.77
CA GLN A 69 11.59 -6.19 -6.94
C GLN A 69 12.05 -5.40 -8.16
N ARG A 70 12.43 -6.11 -9.21
CA ARG A 70 12.82 -5.51 -10.49
C ARG A 70 11.61 -5.50 -11.40
N ASN A 71 11.13 -4.30 -11.71
CA ASN A 71 10.01 -4.10 -12.61
C ASN A 71 10.47 -3.28 -13.81
N ARG A 72 9.92 -3.57 -14.99
CA ARG A 72 10.08 -2.67 -16.14
C ARG A 72 9.33 -1.37 -15.83
N LEU A 73 9.96 -0.25 -16.14
CA LEU A 73 9.40 1.08 -15.88
C LEU A 73 8.04 1.24 -16.57
N GLY A 74 7.91 0.82 -17.82
CA GLY A 74 6.63 0.80 -18.54
C GLY A 74 5.50 0.05 -17.81
N SER A 75 5.79 -1.14 -17.25
CA SER A 75 4.79 -1.93 -16.50
C SER A 75 4.38 -1.26 -15.18
N LEU A 76 5.33 -0.64 -14.49
CA LEU A 76 5.08 0.14 -13.28
C LEU A 76 4.20 1.34 -13.60
N VAL A 77 4.56 2.09 -14.64
CA VAL A 77 3.83 3.26 -15.15
C VAL A 77 2.40 2.88 -15.50
N LEU A 78 2.21 1.77 -16.23
CA LEU A 78 0.90 1.26 -16.60
C LEU A 78 0.04 0.93 -15.35
N GLY A 79 0.61 0.25 -14.35
CA GLY A 79 -0.09 -0.07 -13.11
C GLY A 79 -0.49 1.18 -12.31
N LEU A 80 0.35 2.22 -12.31
CA LEU A 80 0.01 3.51 -11.71
C LEU A 80 -1.11 4.21 -12.49
N MET A 81 -1.04 4.22 -13.81
CA MET A 81 -2.10 4.79 -14.64
C MET A 81 -3.44 4.08 -14.39
N GLN A 82 -3.46 2.75 -14.29
CA GLN A 82 -4.66 1.99 -13.94
C GLN A 82 -5.20 2.33 -12.53
N SER A 83 -4.32 2.66 -11.59
CA SER A 83 -4.71 3.00 -10.22
C SER A 83 -5.32 4.40 -10.09
N TYR A 84 -4.82 5.36 -10.89
CA TYR A 84 -5.18 6.77 -10.83
C TYR A 84 -6.13 7.23 -11.95
N THR A 85 -6.56 6.35 -12.85
CA THR A 85 -7.51 6.67 -13.90
C THR A 85 -8.69 5.71 -13.86
N LEU A 86 -9.81 6.12 -14.44
CA LEU A 86 -10.98 5.27 -14.61
C LEU A 86 -11.57 5.51 -15.99
N PHE A 87 -10.79 5.21 -17.02
CA PHE A 87 -11.23 5.29 -18.42
C PHE A 87 -12.04 4.05 -18.80
N HIS A 88 -13.10 4.27 -19.59
CA HIS A 88 -13.84 3.17 -20.19
C HIS A 88 -12.98 2.49 -21.28
N PRO A 89 -13.11 1.17 -21.51
CA PRO A 89 -12.40 0.51 -22.62
C PRO A 89 -12.67 1.14 -24.00
N ASP A 90 -13.84 1.76 -24.19
CA ASP A 90 -14.18 2.50 -25.41
C ASP A 90 -13.51 3.88 -25.51
N GLU A 91 -13.02 4.42 -24.38
CA GLU A 91 -12.25 5.68 -24.33
C GLU A 91 -10.77 5.41 -24.55
N LEU A 92 -10.20 4.50 -23.74
CA LEU A 92 -8.81 4.06 -23.83
C LEU A 92 -8.63 2.72 -23.09
N VAL A 93 -7.99 1.75 -23.73
CA VAL A 93 -7.61 0.49 -23.10
C VAL A 93 -6.19 0.62 -22.53
N LEU A 94 -6.07 0.53 -21.20
CA LEU A 94 -4.78 0.51 -20.49
C LEU A 94 -4.25 -0.93 -20.39
N ASN A 95 -3.42 -1.34 -21.35
CA ASN A 95 -2.79 -2.66 -21.39
C ASN A 95 -1.32 -2.57 -21.83
N ASP A 96 -0.62 -3.70 -21.84
CA ASP A 96 0.81 -3.77 -22.21
C ASP A 96 1.12 -3.40 -23.66
N SER A 97 0.10 -3.25 -24.52
CA SER A 97 0.27 -2.82 -25.92
C SER A 97 0.10 -1.31 -26.10
N LEU A 98 -0.26 -0.57 -25.06
CA LEU A 98 -0.42 0.87 -25.10
C LEU A 98 0.96 1.56 -25.15
N SER A 99 1.25 2.25 -26.25
CA SER A 99 2.46 3.05 -26.38
C SER A 99 2.34 4.42 -25.74
N ALA A 100 3.48 5.02 -25.37
CA ALA A 100 3.56 6.39 -24.88
C ALA A 100 2.96 7.37 -25.89
N GLN A 101 3.26 7.18 -27.18
CA GLN A 101 2.71 8.03 -28.24
C GLN A 101 1.18 7.94 -28.32
N ALA A 102 0.60 6.74 -28.31
CA ALA A 102 -0.85 6.54 -28.36
C ALA A 102 -1.53 7.17 -27.14
N PHE A 103 -0.94 7.00 -25.96
CA PHE A 103 -1.44 7.62 -24.74
C PHE A 103 -1.39 9.15 -24.79
N LEU A 104 -0.25 9.74 -25.21
CA LEU A 104 -0.10 11.19 -25.28
C LEU A 104 -1.07 11.80 -26.29
N GLN A 105 -1.29 11.15 -27.43
CA GLN A 105 -2.31 11.59 -28.39
C GLN A 105 -3.71 11.59 -27.77
N PHE A 106 -4.09 10.51 -27.08
CA PHE A 106 -5.34 10.46 -26.32
C PHE A 106 -5.42 11.59 -25.28
N PHE A 107 -4.37 11.80 -24.49
CA PHE A 107 -4.33 12.82 -23.45
C PHE A 107 -4.57 14.21 -24.02
N TYR A 108 -3.86 14.61 -25.08
CA TYR A 108 -4.02 15.93 -25.69
C TYR A 108 -5.38 16.10 -26.36
N ASN A 109 -5.92 15.03 -26.98
CA ASN A 109 -7.24 15.06 -27.60
C ASN A 109 -8.37 15.19 -26.57
N ARG A 110 -8.15 14.71 -25.34
CA ARG A 110 -9.16 14.66 -24.27
C ARG A 110 -8.86 15.57 -23.08
N GLN A 111 -7.84 16.42 -23.16
CA GLN A 111 -7.34 17.20 -22.02
C GLN A 111 -8.42 18.08 -21.36
N ASN A 112 -9.34 18.61 -22.17
CA ASN A 112 -10.43 19.47 -21.72
C ASN A 112 -11.54 18.67 -21.02
N ASP A 113 -11.81 17.45 -21.49
CA ASP A 113 -12.82 16.56 -20.94
C ASP A 113 -12.30 15.79 -19.71
N LEU A 114 -10.98 15.61 -19.62
CA LEU A 114 -10.32 14.98 -18.49
C LEU A 114 -10.55 15.81 -17.22
N TYR A 115 -11.00 15.22 -16.13
CA TYR A 115 -11.09 15.89 -14.84
C TYR A 115 -10.72 14.94 -13.71
N PHE A 116 -10.30 15.51 -12.58
CA PHE A 116 -10.00 14.74 -11.38
C PHE A 116 -11.24 14.66 -10.49
N HIS A 117 -11.61 13.45 -10.09
CA HIS A 117 -12.73 13.21 -9.19
C HIS A 117 -12.21 12.90 -7.80
N GLU A 118 -12.30 13.91 -6.94
CA GLU A 118 -11.77 13.87 -5.57
C GLU A 118 -12.28 12.67 -4.75
N PRO A 119 -13.58 12.29 -4.77
CA PRO A 119 -14.06 11.18 -3.94
C PRO A 119 -13.39 9.83 -4.27
N THR A 120 -12.97 9.64 -5.51
CA THR A 120 -12.28 8.41 -5.94
C THR A 120 -10.78 8.60 -6.11
N ALA A 121 -10.27 9.82 -5.95
CA ALA A 121 -8.89 10.22 -6.25
C ALA A 121 -8.40 9.74 -7.64
N ARG A 122 -9.26 9.82 -8.67
CA ARG A 122 -8.99 9.29 -10.02
C ARG A 122 -9.35 10.29 -11.11
N PHE A 123 -8.64 10.22 -12.23
CA PHE A 123 -8.95 10.96 -13.45
C PHE A 123 -10.01 10.23 -14.29
N LEU A 124 -10.97 11.01 -14.79
CA LEU A 124 -12.12 10.56 -15.56
C LEU A 124 -12.28 11.44 -16.80
N ILE A 125 -12.94 10.91 -17.83
CA ILE A 125 -13.45 11.69 -18.97
C ILE A 125 -14.97 11.70 -18.93
N SER A 126 -15.58 10.52 -18.77
CA SER A 126 -17.01 10.38 -18.57
C SER A 126 -17.41 10.43 -17.10
N SER A 127 -18.58 11.01 -16.81
CA SER A 127 -19.20 10.93 -15.48
C SER A 127 -19.34 9.46 -15.05
N PRO A 128 -19.04 9.10 -13.79
CA PRO A 128 -19.22 7.74 -13.27
C PRO A 128 -20.64 7.20 -13.48
N GLU A 129 -21.64 8.09 -13.54
CA GLU A 129 -23.05 7.74 -13.79
C GLU A 129 -23.31 7.16 -15.19
N LYS A 130 -22.43 7.43 -16.17
CA LYS A 130 -22.49 6.88 -17.53
C LYS A 130 -21.68 5.60 -17.68
N GLN A 131 -20.82 5.27 -16.72
CA GLN A 131 -20.07 4.03 -16.72
C GLN A 131 -20.99 2.93 -16.21
N VAL A 132 -21.34 1.99 -17.10
CA VAL A 132 -22.00 0.76 -16.71
C VAL A 132 -20.96 -0.08 -15.97
N PHE A 133 -20.75 0.22 -14.70
CA PHE A 133 -20.03 -0.68 -13.83
C PHE A 133 -20.84 -1.97 -13.79
N GLY A 134 -20.24 -3.06 -14.27
CA GLY A 134 -20.72 -4.39 -13.96
C GLY A 134 -20.55 -4.63 -12.47
N TYR A 135 -21.45 -4.09 -11.66
CA TYR A 135 -21.57 -4.51 -10.28
C TYR A 135 -22.19 -5.90 -10.29
N GLU A 136 -21.39 -6.93 -10.04
CA GLU A 136 -21.95 -8.15 -9.46
C GLU A 136 -22.43 -7.79 -8.06
N LEU A 137 -23.69 -7.40 -7.94
CA LEU A 137 -24.42 -7.55 -6.70
C LEU A 137 -24.47 -9.06 -6.43
N LYS A 138 -23.44 -9.58 -5.74
CA LYS A 138 -23.53 -10.89 -5.12
C LYS A 138 -24.82 -10.88 -4.32
N LYS A 139 -25.73 -11.77 -4.73
CA LYS A 139 -27.07 -11.88 -4.16
C LYS A 139 -26.95 -11.86 -2.64
N TYR A 140 -27.35 -10.75 -2.01
CA TYR A 140 -27.39 -10.65 -0.57
C TYR A 140 -28.34 -11.76 -0.11
N ARG A 141 -27.79 -12.81 0.53
CA ARG A 141 -28.64 -13.83 1.15
C ARG A 141 -29.51 -13.12 2.18
N PRO A 142 -30.83 -13.37 2.18
CA PRO A 142 -31.74 -12.67 3.07
C PRO A 142 -31.34 -12.97 4.51
N ALA A 143 -31.09 -11.92 5.29
CA ALA A 143 -30.91 -11.94 6.73
C ALA A 143 -30.03 -13.08 7.28
N SER A 144 -28.78 -13.18 6.83
CA SER A 144 -27.79 -13.91 7.63
C SER A 144 -27.62 -13.18 8.95
N THR A 145 -27.87 -13.86 10.06
CA THR A 145 -27.60 -13.31 11.39
C THR A 145 -26.11 -12.95 11.49
N LYS A 146 -25.74 -12.03 12.38
CA LYS A 146 -24.32 -11.69 12.58
C LYS A 146 -23.48 -12.93 12.90
N ASP A 147 -24.08 -13.96 13.50
CA ASP A 147 -23.44 -15.23 13.82
C ASP A 147 -23.18 -16.09 12.58
N GLU A 148 -24.10 -16.13 11.62
CA GLU A 148 -23.88 -16.82 10.34
C GLU A 148 -22.80 -16.15 9.51
N ILE A 149 -22.77 -14.81 9.50
CA ILE A 149 -21.74 -14.04 8.80
C ILE A 149 -20.37 -14.23 9.48
N LEU A 150 -20.34 -14.24 10.82
CA LEU A 150 -19.16 -14.54 11.60
C LEU A 150 -18.61 -15.93 11.25
N ALA A 151 -19.44 -16.97 11.31
CA ALA A 151 -19.04 -18.34 11.01
C ALA A 151 -18.50 -18.48 9.58
N TYR A 152 -19.11 -17.77 8.62
CA TYR A 152 -18.62 -17.72 7.25
C TYR A 152 -17.20 -17.15 7.17
N TYR A 153 -16.95 -15.98 7.75
CA TYR A 153 -15.62 -15.36 7.71
C TYR A 153 -14.56 -16.15 8.48
N GLN A 154 -14.91 -16.72 9.63
CA GLN A 154 -14.02 -17.60 10.38
C GLN A 154 -13.55 -18.79 9.52
N ARG A 155 -14.48 -19.43 8.81
CA ARG A 155 -14.16 -20.53 7.91
C ARG A 155 -13.28 -20.10 6.74
N GLN A 156 -13.56 -18.97 6.09
CA GLN A 156 -12.71 -18.47 5.01
C GLN A 156 -11.28 -18.18 5.50
N ILE A 157 -11.14 -17.53 6.65
CA ILE A 157 -9.82 -17.26 7.24
C ILE A 157 -9.07 -18.56 7.53
N GLN A 158 -9.74 -19.57 8.10
CA GLN A 158 -9.14 -20.88 8.39
C GLN A 158 -8.75 -21.64 7.10
N GLU A 159 -9.59 -21.60 6.06
CA GLU A 159 -9.30 -22.21 4.76
C GLU A 159 -8.07 -21.56 4.10
N GLU A 160 -8.00 -20.23 4.07
CA GLU A 160 -6.86 -19.52 3.47
C GLU A 160 -5.57 -19.72 4.27
N LEU A 161 -5.65 -19.81 5.61
CA LEU A 161 -4.51 -20.18 6.47
C LEU A 161 -4.00 -21.59 6.15
N ALA A 162 -4.90 -22.57 6.01
CA ALA A 162 -4.55 -23.94 5.64
C ALA A 162 -3.90 -24.01 4.25
N LEU A 163 -4.36 -23.17 3.31
CA LEU A 163 -3.82 -23.06 1.95
C LEU A 163 -2.58 -22.16 1.85
N LYS A 164 -2.15 -21.53 2.95
CA LYS A 164 -1.01 -20.60 2.99
C LYS A 164 -1.16 -19.41 2.03
N ARG A 165 -2.40 -18.94 1.83
CA ARG A 165 -2.77 -17.86 0.90
C ARG A 165 -2.99 -16.55 1.66
N TYR A 166 -1.90 -16.02 2.19
CA TYR A 166 -1.97 -14.93 3.15
C TYR A 166 -2.39 -13.57 2.57
N HIS A 167 -2.27 -13.37 1.25
CA HIS A 167 -2.70 -12.13 0.58
C HIS A 167 -4.22 -11.92 0.59
N GLU A 168 -5.01 -12.99 0.60
CA GLU A 168 -6.48 -12.90 0.66
C GLU A 168 -6.98 -12.65 2.10
N LEU A 169 -6.13 -12.90 3.10
CA LEU A 169 -6.51 -12.79 4.51
C LEU A 169 -6.83 -11.36 4.94
N ASP A 170 -6.13 -10.37 4.37
CA ASP A 170 -6.35 -8.95 4.64
C ASP A 170 -7.81 -8.55 4.39
N THR A 171 -8.36 -9.00 3.26
CA THR A 171 -9.74 -8.77 2.87
C THR A 171 -10.69 -9.39 3.89
N TRP A 172 -10.48 -10.66 4.25
CA TRP A 172 -11.38 -11.38 5.16
C TRP A 172 -11.32 -10.84 6.60
N ILE A 173 -10.13 -10.51 7.10
CA ILE A 173 -9.94 -9.86 8.40
C ILE A 173 -10.63 -8.50 8.44
N GLY A 174 -10.46 -7.70 7.38
CA GLY A 174 -11.10 -6.41 7.26
C GLY A 174 -12.62 -6.54 7.37
N GLN A 175 -13.22 -7.45 6.59
CA GLN A 175 -14.67 -7.69 6.61
C GLN A 175 -15.17 -8.23 7.97
N LEU A 176 -14.42 -9.14 8.59
CA LEU A 176 -14.72 -9.65 9.93
C LEU A 176 -14.74 -8.51 10.98
N SER A 177 -13.75 -7.61 10.92
CA SER A 177 -13.62 -6.51 11.89
C SER A 177 -14.77 -5.51 11.84
N LEU A 178 -15.42 -5.38 10.68
CA LEU A 178 -16.57 -4.49 10.48
C LEU A 178 -17.86 -5.05 11.09
N LEU A 179 -17.91 -6.33 11.48
CA LEU A 179 -19.09 -6.90 12.15
C LEU A 179 -19.37 -6.26 13.51
N GLY A 180 -18.31 -5.77 14.17
CA GLY A 180 -18.42 -5.07 15.46
C GLY A 180 -18.99 -5.92 16.59
N THR A 181 -18.89 -7.25 16.52
CA THR A 181 -19.34 -8.17 17.57
C THR A 181 -18.21 -8.61 18.49
N ASP A 182 -18.56 -8.95 19.74
CA ASP A 182 -17.63 -9.52 20.72
C ASP A 182 -17.00 -10.82 20.23
N ALA A 183 -17.76 -11.66 19.54
CA ALA A 183 -17.27 -12.93 19.02
C ALA A 183 -16.26 -12.74 17.88
N ALA A 184 -16.46 -11.75 17.00
CA ALA A 184 -15.46 -11.37 15.99
C ALA A 184 -14.18 -10.85 16.64
N TYR A 185 -14.30 -10.04 17.70
CA TYR A 185 -13.15 -9.59 18.48
C TYR A 185 -12.36 -10.74 19.11
N GLN A 186 -13.04 -11.69 19.75
CA GLN A 186 -12.37 -12.86 20.36
C GLN A 186 -11.65 -13.71 19.31
N PHE A 187 -12.25 -13.90 18.14
CA PHE A 187 -11.62 -14.64 17.06
C PHE A 187 -10.36 -13.95 16.51
N LEU A 188 -10.39 -12.61 16.39
CA LEU A 188 -9.20 -11.84 16.00
C LEU A 188 -8.07 -12.00 17.01
N LEU A 189 -8.38 -11.99 18.31
CA LEU A 189 -7.38 -12.25 19.36
C LEU A 189 -6.80 -13.66 19.27
N GLU A 190 -7.61 -14.66 18.96
CA GLU A 190 -7.16 -16.04 18.75
C GLU A 190 -6.22 -16.14 17.54
N CYS A 191 -6.58 -15.50 16.42
CA CYS A 191 -5.73 -15.41 15.24
C CYS A 191 -4.37 -14.78 15.56
N ILE A 192 -4.35 -13.69 16.33
CA ILE A 192 -3.10 -13.07 16.76
C ILE A 192 -2.28 -14.03 17.62
N ARG A 193 -2.90 -14.73 18.59
CA ARG A 193 -2.20 -15.69 19.46
C ARG A 193 -1.60 -16.86 18.69
N LEU A 194 -2.36 -17.46 17.77
CA LEU A 194 -1.85 -18.50 16.86
C LEU A 194 -0.66 -17.99 16.05
N SER A 195 -0.69 -16.71 15.71
CA SER A 195 0.42 -16.06 15.03
C SER A 195 1.61 -15.78 15.95
N LEU A 196 1.43 -15.70 17.26
CA LEU A 196 2.55 -15.57 18.20
C LEU A 196 3.28 -16.90 18.44
N GLU A 197 2.75 -18.03 17.96
CA GLU A 197 3.44 -19.32 18.02
C GLU A 197 4.64 -19.35 17.06
N PRO A 198 5.77 -19.98 17.44
CA PRO A 198 7.05 -19.88 16.73
C PRO A 198 7.09 -20.76 15.47
N GLU A 199 6.04 -20.76 14.66
CA GLU A 199 6.14 -21.33 13.32
C GLU A 199 6.89 -20.35 12.39
N PRO A 200 8.03 -20.76 11.82
CA PRO A 200 8.90 -19.87 11.04
C PRO A 200 8.24 -19.32 9.75
N ALA A 201 7.13 -19.90 9.30
CA ALA A 201 6.38 -19.48 8.12
C ALA A 201 5.42 -18.30 8.38
N LEU A 202 4.89 -18.17 9.60
CA LEU A 202 4.02 -17.05 9.97
C LEU A 202 4.84 -15.83 10.38
N ALA A 203 5.90 -16.02 11.16
CA ALA A 203 6.79 -14.95 11.63
C ALA A 203 7.46 -14.13 10.49
N ALA A 204 7.51 -14.67 9.27
CA ALA A 204 8.05 -14.00 8.09
C ALA A 204 7.04 -13.06 7.37
N GLN A 205 5.77 -13.04 7.78
CA GLN A 205 4.68 -12.39 7.02
C GLN A 205 4.09 -11.20 7.76
N THR A 206 4.82 -10.09 7.72
CA THR A 206 4.45 -8.79 8.31
C THR A 206 3.06 -8.29 7.90
N ASP A 207 2.56 -8.63 6.72
CA ASP A 207 1.29 -8.12 6.18
C ASP A 207 0.06 -8.71 6.89
N TRP A 208 0.04 -10.02 7.16
CA TRP A 208 -1.02 -10.68 7.93
C TRP A 208 -1.15 -10.10 9.35
N TYR A 209 -0.02 -9.90 10.04
CA TYR A 209 -0.05 -9.26 11.35
C TYR A 209 -0.53 -7.82 11.26
N ARG A 210 -0.02 -7.05 10.29
CA ARG A 210 -0.47 -5.66 10.09
C ARG A 210 -1.99 -5.59 9.96
N SER A 211 -2.59 -6.49 9.19
CA SER A 211 -4.04 -6.55 9.01
C SER A 211 -4.80 -6.93 10.28
N LEU A 212 -4.30 -7.88 11.07
CA LEU A 212 -4.86 -8.18 12.38
C LEU A 212 -4.78 -6.98 13.34
N LEU A 213 -3.65 -6.28 13.37
CA LEU A 213 -3.46 -5.10 14.21
C LEU A 213 -4.37 -3.95 13.77
N LEU A 214 -4.48 -3.71 12.47
CA LEU A 214 -5.40 -2.71 11.92
C LEU A 214 -6.86 -3.09 12.19
N ALA A 215 -7.23 -4.36 12.15
CA ALA A 215 -8.58 -4.82 12.49
C ALA A 215 -8.94 -4.54 13.95
N LEU A 216 -7.99 -4.64 14.88
CA LEU A 216 -8.22 -4.31 16.29
C LEU A 216 -8.64 -2.86 16.52
N ARG A 217 -8.36 -1.93 15.58
CA ARG A 217 -8.85 -0.55 15.67
C ARG A 217 -10.37 -0.50 15.79
N HIS A 218 -11.09 -1.44 15.18
CA HIS A 218 -12.56 -1.46 15.24
C HIS A 218 -13.09 -1.85 16.63
N TYR A 219 -12.21 -2.23 17.57
CA TYR A 219 -12.54 -2.68 18.92
C TYR A 219 -11.66 -1.97 19.98
N PRO A 220 -11.97 -0.71 20.35
CA PRO A 220 -11.16 0.06 21.30
C PRO A 220 -11.35 -0.45 22.75
N ARG A 221 -10.72 -1.58 23.08
CA ARG A 221 -10.76 -2.22 24.41
C ARG A 221 -9.39 -2.18 25.08
N GLN A 222 -9.38 -2.07 26.42
CA GLN A 222 -8.14 -2.12 27.22
C GLN A 222 -7.32 -3.39 26.94
N ALA A 223 -7.98 -4.54 26.84
CA ALA A 223 -7.33 -5.80 26.52
C ALA A 223 -6.60 -5.79 25.16
N SER A 224 -7.09 -5.00 24.19
CA SER A 224 -6.43 -4.83 22.89
C SER A 224 -5.15 -4.00 23.06
N LEU A 225 -5.20 -2.94 23.86
CA LEU A 225 -4.03 -2.12 24.18
C LEU A 225 -2.96 -2.93 24.91
N ASP A 226 -3.35 -3.72 25.91
CA ASP A 226 -2.41 -4.55 26.68
C ASP A 226 -1.74 -5.60 25.78
N LEU A 227 -2.50 -6.20 24.86
CA LEU A 227 -1.99 -7.13 23.86
C LEU A 227 -1.01 -6.43 22.89
N LEU A 228 -1.36 -5.25 22.39
CA LEU A 228 -0.51 -4.43 21.51
C LEU A 228 0.81 -4.05 22.20
N LEU A 229 0.74 -3.63 23.46
CA LEU A 229 1.92 -3.33 24.27
C LEU A 229 2.77 -4.58 24.44
N ASN A 230 2.21 -5.72 24.84
CA ASN A 230 2.97 -6.96 25.00
C ASN A 230 3.64 -7.42 23.69
N MET A 231 3.01 -7.20 22.54
CA MET A 231 3.57 -7.51 21.23
C MET A 231 4.69 -6.54 20.82
N ALA A 232 4.57 -5.24 21.12
CA ALA A 232 5.62 -4.25 20.84
C ALA A 232 6.93 -4.56 21.59
N HIS A 233 6.84 -5.23 22.75
CA HIS A 233 8.00 -5.68 23.53
C HIS A 233 8.57 -7.02 23.06
N ASN A 234 7.91 -7.72 22.13
CA ASN A 234 8.39 -9.00 21.61
C ASN A 234 9.34 -8.78 20.42
N PRO A 235 10.61 -9.23 20.50
CA PRO A 235 11.63 -8.97 19.47
C PRO A 235 11.31 -9.61 18.11
N ALA A 236 10.45 -10.64 18.06
CA ALA A 236 9.96 -11.20 16.79
C ALA A 236 9.13 -10.18 15.98
N PHE A 237 8.56 -9.18 16.66
CA PHE A 237 7.65 -8.18 16.10
C PHE A 237 8.28 -6.78 15.99
N ALA A 238 9.54 -6.63 16.38
CA ALA A 238 10.31 -5.39 16.26
C ALA A 238 10.52 -4.94 14.79
N ARG A 239 10.17 -5.78 13.81
CA ARG A 239 10.23 -5.52 12.36
C ARG A 239 8.94 -5.00 11.76
N LEU A 240 7.85 -4.90 12.53
CA LEU A 240 6.61 -4.28 12.06
C LEU A 240 6.82 -2.78 11.86
N ASP A 241 6.25 -2.25 10.78
CA ASP A 241 6.35 -0.84 10.39
C ASP A 241 5.85 0.09 11.51
N VAL A 242 6.63 1.13 11.80
CA VAL A 242 6.34 2.20 12.77
C VAL A 242 4.99 2.85 12.45
N GLU A 243 4.62 2.94 11.16
CA GLU A 243 3.33 3.51 10.73
C GLU A 243 2.12 2.67 11.18
N ALA A 244 2.23 1.34 11.11
CA ALA A 244 1.18 0.43 11.58
C ALA A 244 1.00 0.53 13.09
N TRP A 245 2.10 0.57 13.83
CA TRP A 245 2.08 0.80 15.28
C TRP A 245 1.46 2.15 15.65
N ASN A 246 1.89 3.23 15.01
CA ASN A 246 1.38 4.57 15.28
C ASN A 246 -0.12 4.69 14.98
N THR A 247 -0.58 4.08 13.88
CA THR A 247 -2.00 4.09 13.50
C THR A 247 -2.85 3.38 14.54
N VAL A 248 -2.42 2.21 15.00
CA VAL A 248 -3.18 1.39 15.95
C VAL A 248 -3.10 1.97 17.36
N PHE A 249 -1.92 2.37 17.84
CA PHE A 249 -1.77 3.03 19.13
C PHE A 249 -2.56 4.33 19.18
N GLY A 250 -2.39 5.20 18.18
CA GLY A 250 -3.10 6.48 18.11
C GLY A 250 -4.62 6.32 18.13
N TYR A 251 -5.15 5.33 17.41
CA TYR A 251 -6.59 5.07 17.38
C TYR A 251 -7.12 4.56 18.73
N VAL A 252 -6.41 3.62 19.37
CA VAL A 252 -6.82 3.06 20.66
C VAL A 252 -6.68 4.08 21.79
N THR A 253 -5.59 4.85 21.85
CA THR A 253 -5.37 5.87 22.88
C THR A 253 -6.36 7.02 22.78
N ASN A 254 -6.66 7.49 21.55
CA ASN A 254 -7.60 8.59 21.35
C ASN A 254 -9.03 8.20 21.71
N HIS A 255 -9.45 6.96 21.43
CA HIS A 255 -10.77 6.50 21.86
C HIS A 255 -10.86 6.20 23.35
N GLN A 256 -9.77 5.76 24.01
CA GLN A 256 -9.78 5.61 25.47
C GLN A 256 -9.84 6.95 26.20
N LEU A 257 -9.19 8.00 25.70
CA LEU A 257 -9.35 9.37 26.21
C LEU A 257 -10.82 9.81 26.10
N ASN A 258 -11.46 9.56 24.95
CA ASN A 258 -12.88 9.87 24.74
C ASN A 258 -13.85 9.04 25.61
N LEU A 259 -13.50 7.82 26.01
CA LEU A 259 -14.30 6.99 26.92
C LEU A 259 -14.14 7.44 28.38
N ARG A 260 -12.97 7.96 28.78
CA ARG A 260 -12.76 8.59 30.09
C ARG A 260 -13.52 9.91 30.23
N ASP A 261 -13.53 10.75 29.19
CA ASP A 261 -14.25 12.03 29.22
C ASP A 261 -15.78 11.88 29.24
N LYS A 262 -16.30 10.72 28.83
CA LYS A 262 -17.74 10.39 28.88
C LYS A 262 -18.19 9.74 30.20
N ASN A 263 -17.27 9.46 31.10
CA ASN A 263 -17.55 9.03 32.47
C ASN A 263 -16.72 9.89 33.43
N PRO A 264 -17.09 11.17 33.63
CA PRO A 264 -16.55 11.92 34.75
C PRO A 264 -17.09 11.29 36.03
N SER A 265 -16.17 10.75 36.83
CA SER A 265 -16.40 10.39 38.24
C SER A 265 -16.98 11.55 39.03
#